data_AF-A0AAU3RIT7-F1
#
_entry.id   AF-A0AAU3RIT7-F1
#
_cell.length_a   1.000
_cell.length_b   1.000
_cell.length_c   1.000
_cell.angle_alpha   90.00
_cell.angle_beta   90.00
_cell.angle_gamma   90.00
#
_symmetry.space_group_name_H-M   'P 1'
#
loop_
_entity.id
_entity.type
_entity.pdbx_description
1 polymer ?
#
loop_
_entity_poly.entity_id
_entity_poly.type
_entity_poly.pdbx_seq_one_letter_code
_entity_poly.pdbx_strand_id
1 'polypeptide(L)'
;MPRRAPRALRATAPHRQSDGKTSTLLISACPGPPVCTDVHTYLFVDGIDVVAGSNSGTAGLHPRQLLRPGGPLHPTDMPRSAVVATEVRPGPGPDPLTIRVRLRGGTVIWSDLMYAGPDDTTVEEVRFHLEQYLGEIERAYAALQDHP
;
A
#
# COMPACT_ATOMS: atom_id res chain seq x y z
N MET A 1 -35.02 45.38 6.41
CA MET A 1 -34.22 44.36 7.11
C MET A 1 -33.51 43.48 6.08
N PRO A 2 -32.17 43.46 5.99
CA PRO A 2 -31.47 42.63 5.02
C PRO A 2 -31.20 41.22 5.57
N ARG A 3 -31.46 40.21 4.73
CA ARG A 3 -31.29 38.78 5.01
C ARG A 3 -29.79 38.40 5.00
N ARG A 4 -29.30 37.74 6.04
CA ARG A 4 -27.95 37.14 6.11
C ARG A 4 -27.88 35.90 5.21
N ALA A 5 -26.87 35.84 4.33
CA ALA A 5 -26.49 34.64 3.59
C ALA A 5 -25.75 33.64 4.50
N PRO A 6 -25.82 32.32 4.20
CA PRO A 6 -25.26 31.28 5.06
C PRO A 6 -23.74 31.17 4.94
N ARG A 7 -23.06 30.99 6.08
CA ARG A 7 -21.64 30.62 6.19
C ARG A 7 -21.40 29.27 5.50
N ALA A 8 -20.72 29.29 4.36
CA ALA A 8 -20.03 28.11 3.85
C ALA A 8 -18.71 27.95 4.61
N LEU A 9 -18.71 27.12 5.66
CA LEU A 9 -17.49 26.58 6.25
C LEU A 9 -17.18 25.27 5.53
N ARG A 10 -16.53 25.38 4.36
CA ARG A 10 -15.75 24.28 3.79
C ARG A 10 -14.31 24.76 3.71
N ALA A 11 -13.51 24.30 4.67
CA ALA A 11 -12.06 24.26 4.56
C ALA A 11 -11.65 22.84 4.91
N THR A 12 -11.75 21.94 3.95
CA THR A 12 -10.98 20.70 3.97
C THR A 12 -9.51 21.13 4.02
N ALA A 13 -8.78 20.68 5.04
CA ALA A 13 -7.37 21.00 5.20
C ALA A 13 -6.60 20.64 3.91
N PRO A 14 -5.58 21.41 3.52
CA PRO A 14 -4.74 21.02 2.41
C PRO A 14 -4.04 19.72 2.78
N HIS A 15 -4.39 18.66 2.03
CA HIS A 15 -3.66 17.41 1.97
C HIS A 15 -2.17 17.76 1.86
N ARG A 16 -1.41 17.44 2.90
CA ARG A 16 0.00 17.78 3.00
C ARG A 16 0.67 17.02 1.86
N GLN A 17 0.96 17.69 0.75
CA GLN A 17 1.70 17.10 -0.34
C GLN A 17 3.03 16.62 0.25
N SER A 18 3.20 15.30 0.36
CA SER A 18 4.52 14.70 0.54
C SER A 18 5.42 15.36 -0.50
N ASP A 19 6.56 15.91 -0.05
CA ASP A 19 7.62 16.42 -0.91
C ASP A 19 7.85 15.45 -2.07
N GLY A 20 8.27 15.93 -3.23
CA GLY A 20 8.52 15.13 -4.44
C GLY A 20 9.59 14.03 -4.31
N LYS A 21 9.95 13.64 -3.10
CA LYS A 21 10.79 12.50 -2.76
C LYS A 21 10.17 11.22 -3.26
N THR A 22 10.98 10.44 -3.94
CA THR A 22 10.63 9.08 -4.35
C THR A 22 11.04 8.10 -3.25
N SER A 23 10.12 7.22 -2.90
CA SER A 23 10.31 6.12 -1.96
C SER A 23 10.83 4.88 -2.67
N THR A 24 11.37 3.97 -1.87
CA THR A 24 11.82 2.65 -2.28
C THR A 24 10.80 1.60 -1.83
N LEU A 25 10.56 0.60 -2.68
CA LEU A 25 9.71 -0.54 -2.37
C LEU A 25 10.57 -1.79 -2.28
N LEU A 26 10.31 -2.61 -1.27
CA LEU A 26 10.78 -3.98 -1.17
C LEU A 26 9.61 -4.89 -0.82
N ILE A 27 9.48 -5.98 -1.56
CA ILE A 27 8.44 -7.00 -1.44
C ILE A 27 9.14 -8.31 -1.07
N SER A 28 8.75 -8.89 0.05
CA SER A 28 9.18 -10.22 0.44
C SER A 28 7.97 -11.09 0.77
N ALA A 29 8.20 -12.38 0.99
CA ALA A 29 7.15 -13.30 1.40
C ALA A 29 7.58 -14.03 2.68
N CYS A 30 6.66 -14.19 3.64
CA CYS A 30 6.85 -15.18 4.70
C CYS A 30 6.85 -16.57 4.04
N PRO A 31 7.84 -17.44 4.32
CA PRO A 31 7.88 -18.80 3.76
C PRO A 31 6.74 -19.70 4.26
N GLY A 32 5.90 -19.24 5.19
CA GLY A 32 4.81 -20.02 5.76
C GLY A 32 5.28 -20.85 6.98
N PRO A 33 4.66 -22.01 7.23
CA PRO A 33 4.95 -22.83 8.40
C PRO A 33 6.42 -23.28 8.48
N PRO A 34 7.02 -23.38 9.68
CA PRO A 34 6.39 -23.18 10.99
C PRO A 34 6.39 -21.71 11.48
N VAL A 35 6.95 -20.78 10.71
CA VAL A 35 7.12 -19.37 11.12
C VAL A 35 5.79 -18.62 11.09
N CYS A 36 4.97 -18.90 10.08
CA CYS A 36 3.64 -18.31 9.90
C CYS A 36 2.62 -19.42 9.65
N THR A 37 1.33 -19.17 9.92
CA THR A 37 0.26 -20.14 9.60
C THR A 37 0.09 -20.32 8.09
N ASP A 38 0.42 -19.30 7.29
CA ASP A 38 0.32 -19.31 5.84
C ASP A 38 1.37 -18.37 5.20
N VAL A 39 1.62 -18.57 3.91
CA VAL A 39 2.47 -17.72 3.06
C VAL A 39 1.76 -16.39 2.80
N HIS A 40 2.43 -15.29 3.11
CA HIS A 40 1.90 -13.94 2.91
C HIS A 40 2.99 -12.97 2.46
N THR A 41 2.56 -11.87 1.86
CA THR A 41 3.46 -10.82 1.37
C THR A 41 3.79 -9.83 2.47
N TYR A 42 5.06 -9.40 2.56
CA TYR A 42 5.46 -8.21 3.28
C TYR A 42 5.72 -7.08 2.29
N LEU A 43 5.25 -5.87 2.61
CA LEU A 43 5.41 -4.68 1.79
C LEU A 43 6.17 -3.63 2.59
N PHE A 44 7.44 -3.42 2.24
CA PHE A 44 8.29 -2.44 2.89
C PHE A 44 8.42 -1.19 2.03
N VAL A 45 8.03 -0.04 2.56
CA VAL A 45 8.24 1.26 1.93
C VAL A 45 9.25 2.03 2.75
N ASP A 46 10.39 2.36 2.15
CA ASP A 46 11.53 2.98 2.84
C ASP A 46 11.97 2.22 4.10
N GLY A 47 11.84 0.89 4.07
CA GLY A 47 12.16 -0.01 5.18
C GLY A 47 11.04 -0.21 6.21
N ILE A 48 9.90 0.47 6.08
CA ILE A 48 8.76 0.32 6.99
C ILE A 48 7.78 -0.70 6.42
N ASP A 49 7.45 -1.73 7.22
CA ASP A 49 6.37 -2.67 6.90
C ASP A 49 5.03 -1.94 6.93
N VAL A 50 4.46 -1.70 5.75
CA VAL A 50 3.20 -0.99 5.56
C VAL A 50 2.03 -1.77 6.17
N VAL A 51 2.07 -3.10 6.16
CA VAL A 51 0.98 -3.93 6.71
C VAL A 51 1.00 -3.83 8.23
N ALA A 52 2.15 -4.15 8.85
CA ALA A 52 2.29 -4.08 10.30
C ALA A 52 2.14 -2.65 10.84
N GLY A 53 2.64 -1.66 10.10
CA GLY A 53 2.56 -0.24 10.45
C GLY A 53 1.16 0.37 10.28
N SER A 54 0.31 -0.22 9.43
CA SER A 54 -1.10 0.19 9.28
C SER A 54 -1.99 -0.51 10.31
N ASN A 55 -1.85 -1.82 10.44
CA ASN A 55 -2.64 -2.63 11.35
C ASN A 55 -1.98 -3.97 11.68
N SER A 56 -1.51 -4.11 12.92
CA SER A 56 -0.86 -5.33 13.42
C SER A 56 -1.77 -6.57 13.50
N GLY A 57 -3.10 -6.40 13.36
CA GLY A 57 -4.07 -7.49 13.29
C GLY A 57 -4.27 -8.08 11.89
N THR A 58 -3.61 -7.53 10.87
CA THR A 58 -3.69 -7.98 9.48
C THR A 58 -2.40 -8.63 9.02
N ALA A 59 -2.50 -9.55 8.06
CA ALA A 59 -1.35 -10.09 7.34
C ALA A 59 -1.52 -9.82 5.84
N GLY A 60 -0.40 -9.65 5.15
CA GLY A 60 -0.42 -9.44 3.72
C GLY A 60 -1.12 -10.57 2.99
N LEU A 61 -1.67 -10.28 1.81
CA LEU A 61 -2.25 -11.33 0.99
C LEU A 61 -1.17 -12.27 0.46
N HIS A 62 -1.60 -13.46 0.05
CA HIS A 62 -0.72 -14.44 -0.57
C HIS A 62 -0.05 -13.82 -1.84
N PRO A 63 1.27 -13.98 -2.05
CA PRO A 63 1.99 -13.34 -3.15
C PRO A 63 1.39 -13.57 -4.54
N ARG A 64 0.86 -14.79 -4.82
CA ARG A 64 0.15 -15.11 -6.08
C ARG A 64 -1.11 -14.25 -6.34
N GLN A 65 -1.72 -13.70 -5.30
CA GLN A 65 -2.88 -12.82 -5.42
C GLN A 65 -2.49 -11.38 -5.79
N LEU A 66 -1.30 -10.93 -5.34
CA LEU A 66 -0.84 -9.55 -5.52
C LEU A 66 0.09 -9.35 -6.73
N LEU A 67 1.06 -10.25 -6.91
CA LEU A 67 2.25 -10.03 -7.74
C LEU A 67 2.16 -10.60 -9.15
N ARG A 68 1.08 -11.32 -9.48
CA ARG A 68 0.92 -11.88 -10.83
C ARG A 68 0.99 -10.76 -11.88
N PRO A 69 1.47 -11.03 -13.10
CA PRO A 69 1.42 -10.06 -14.20
C PRO A 69 0.01 -9.48 -14.37
N GLY A 70 -0.08 -8.14 -14.44
CA GLY A 70 -1.37 -7.42 -14.50
C GLY A 70 -2.21 -7.51 -13.21
N GLY A 71 -1.65 -8.00 -12.11
CA GLY A 71 -2.29 -8.15 -10.80
C GLY A 71 -2.58 -6.82 -10.09
N PRO A 72 -3.10 -6.88 -8.86
CA PRO A 72 -3.55 -5.71 -8.10
C PRO A 72 -2.49 -4.62 -7.92
N LEU A 73 -1.21 -4.99 -7.78
CA LEU A 73 -0.12 -4.03 -7.62
C LEU A 73 0.43 -3.51 -8.96
N HIS A 74 0.00 -4.06 -10.10
CA HIS A 74 0.48 -3.59 -11.39
C HIS A 74 -0.08 -2.18 -11.69
N PRO A 75 0.77 -1.17 -11.93
CA PRO A 75 0.33 0.21 -12.02
C PRO A 75 -0.33 0.46 -13.38
N THR A 76 -1.39 1.27 -13.37
CA THR A 76 -2.04 1.77 -14.60
C THR A 76 -2.42 3.23 -14.45
N ASP A 77 -2.61 3.95 -15.56
CA ASP A 77 -2.96 5.37 -15.53
C ASP A 77 -4.30 5.66 -14.82
N MET A 78 -5.23 4.70 -14.92
CA MET A 78 -6.45 4.70 -14.13
C MET A 78 -6.15 4.21 -12.70
N PRO A 79 -6.52 4.97 -11.66
CA PRO A 79 -6.36 4.51 -10.29
C PRO A 79 -7.14 3.22 -10.01
N ARG A 80 -6.53 2.28 -9.30
CA ARG A 80 -7.15 1.00 -8.90
C ARG A 80 -6.99 0.79 -7.40
N SER A 81 -8.04 0.30 -6.75
CA SER A 81 -7.97 -0.16 -5.37
C SER A 81 -7.41 -1.58 -5.33
N ALA A 82 -6.44 -1.83 -4.46
CA ALA A 82 -5.83 -3.12 -4.24
C ALA A 82 -5.90 -3.46 -2.75
N VAL A 83 -6.59 -4.55 -2.42
CA VAL A 83 -6.49 -5.13 -1.08
C VAL A 83 -5.11 -5.76 -0.97
N VAL A 84 -4.34 -5.38 0.04
CA VAL A 84 -2.97 -5.86 0.24
C VAL A 84 -2.79 -6.66 1.52
N ALA A 85 -3.70 -6.51 2.49
CA ALA A 85 -3.71 -7.32 3.70
C ALA A 85 -5.15 -7.59 4.18
N THR A 86 -5.33 -8.72 4.85
CA THR A 86 -6.61 -9.12 5.46
C THR A 86 -6.39 -9.61 6.88
N GLU A 87 -7.48 -9.78 7.63
CA GLU A 87 -7.43 -10.32 8.99
C GLU A 87 -6.77 -11.70 9.07
N VAL A 88 -6.01 -11.92 10.15
CA VAL A 88 -5.35 -13.20 10.41
C VAL A 88 -6.29 -14.23 11.06
N ARG A 89 -7.38 -13.79 11.69
CA ARG A 89 -8.31 -14.67 12.44
C ARG A 89 -9.77 -14.37 12.09
N PRO A 90 -10.64 -15.40 11.99
CA PRO A 90 -12.07 -15.19 11.83
C PRO A 90 -12.66 -14.50 13.06
N GLY A 91 -13.21 -13.30 12.89
CA GLY A 91 -13.91 -12.52 13.92
C GLY A 91 -14.40 -11.19 13.34
N PRO A 92 -15.06 -10.31 14.11
CA PRO A 92 -15.20 -8.91 13.74
C PRO A 92 -13.82 -8.25 13.91
N GLY A 93 -12.92 -8.49 12.97
CA GLY A 93 -11.60 -7.89 12.97
C GLY A 93 -11.60 -6.56 12.22
N PRO A 94 -10.41 -6.00 12.02
CA PRO A 94 -10.24 -4.76 11.28
C PRO A 94 -10.48 -4.94 9.78
N ASP A 95 -11.04 -3.91 9.15
CA ASP A 95 -11.21 -3.84 7.70
C ASP A 95 -9.90 -4.19 6.95
N PRO A 96 -9.98 -4.87 5.79
CA PRO A 96 -8.81 -5.16 4.97
C PRO A 96 -8.02 -3.90 4.62
N LEU A 97 -6.69 -3.99 4.66
CA LEU A 97 -5.84 -2.90 4.21
C LEU A 97 -5.96 -2.78 2.69
N THR A 98 -6.52 -1.66 2.24
CA THR A 98 -6.69 -1.34 0.83
C THR A 98 -5.86 -0.12 0.49
N ILE A 99 -5.06 -0.21 -0.56
CA ILE A 99 -4.31 0.91 -1.11
C ILE A 99 -4.87 1.28 -2.48
N ARG A 100 -4.63 2.51 -2.91
CA ARG A 100 -4.95 2.95 -4.26
C ARG A 100 -3.69 3.16 -5.07
N VAL A 101 -3.55 2.40 -6.15
CA VAL A 101 -2.38 2.42 -7.03
C VAL A 101 -2.71 3.16 -8.32
N ARG A 102 -1.83 4.07 -8.75
CA ARG A 102 -1.97 4.83 -10.00
C ARG A 102 -0.60 5.10 -10.63
N LEU A 103 -0.51 5.00 -11.96
CA LEU A 103 0.61 5.52 -12.74
C LEU A 103 0.33 6.98 -13.16
N ARG A 104 1.34 7.84 -13.03
CA ARG A 104 1.30 9.21 -13.54
C ARG A 104 2.68 9.64 -14.02
N GLY A 105 2.85 9.78 -15.33
CA GLY A 105 4.06 10.36 -15.92
C GLY A 105 5.37 9.65 -15.53
N GLY A 106 5.37 8.33 -15.41
CA GLY A 106 6.53 7.53 -14.98
C GLY A 106 6.67 7.37 -13.47
N THR A 107 5.72 7.88 -12.69
CA THR A 107 5.68 7.72 -11.23
C THR A 107 4.49 6.86 -10.82
N VAL A 108 4.74 5.80 -10.06
CA VAL A 108 3.69 5.02 -9.40
C VAL A 108 3.35 5.70 -8.07
N ILE A 109 2.08 5.94 -7.84
CA ILE A 109 1.57 6.59 -6.62
C ILE A 109 0.72 5.56 -5.89
N TRP A 110 1.05 5.34 -4.62
CA TRP A 110 0.16 4.68 -3.68
C TRP A 110 -0.46 5.73 -2.77
N SER A 111 -1.78 5.79 -2.75
CA SER A 111 -2.55 6.69 -1.87
C SER A 111 -3.52 5.89 -1.00
N ASP A 112 -4.25 6.61 -0.14
CA ASP A 112 -5.14 6.04 0.88
C ASP A 112 -4.38 5.17 1.91
N LEU A 113 -3.11 5.51 2.14
CA LEU A 113 -2.28 4.93 3.19
C LEU A 113 -2.56 5.63 4.52
N MET A 114 -2.34 4.94 5.63
CA MET A 114 -2.53 5.50 6.98
C MET A 114 -1.55 4.87 8.00
N TYR A 115 -0.33 4.54 7.58
CA TYR A 115 0.68 3.95 8.50
C TYR A 115 1.58 5.02 9.14
N ALA A 116 2.14 4.68 10.29
CA ALA A 116 3.11 5.53 10.99
C ALA A 116 4.48 5.49 10.29
N GLY A 117 4.96 6.66 9.86
CA GLY A 117 6.29 6.87 9.32
C GLY A 117 7.39 6.89 10.39
N PRO A 118 8.67 7.11 10.00
CA PRO A 118 9.82 7.06 10.91
C PRO A 118 9.77 8.10 12.04
N ASP A 119 9.13 9.24 11.78
CA ASP A 119 9.03 10.38 12.71
C ASP A 119 7.63 10.49 13.34
N ASP A 120 6.93 9.36 13.48
CA ASP A 120 5.53 9.29 13.98
C ASP A 120 4.53 10.14 13.16
N THR A 121 4.90 10.42 11.90
CA THR A 121 4.05 11.13 10.95
C THR A 121 3.20 10.13 10.18
N THR A 122 1.90 10.40 10.06
CA THR A 122 1.03 9.58 9.20
C THR A 122 1.44 9.73 7.74
N VAL A 123 1.72 8.61 7.10
CA VAL A 123 2.01 8.54 5.67
C VAL A 123 0.72 8.25 4.91
N GLU A 124 0.24 9.25 4.16
CA GLU A 124 -1.00 9.15 3.36
C GLU A 124 -0.76 8.78 1.89
N GLU A 125 0.41 9.15 1.36
CA GLU A 125 0.79 8.93 -0.03
C GLU A 125 2.30 8.70 -0.15
N VAL A 126 2.67 7.71 -0.97
CA VAL A 126 4.07 7.45 -1.36
C VAL A 126 4.19 7.33 -2.87
N ARG A 127 5.37 7.63 -3.38
CA ARG A 127 5.65 7.70 -4.82
C ARG A 127 6.89 6.90 -5.16
N PHE A 128 6.84 6.15 -6.26
CA PHE A 128 7.93 5.30 -6.73
C PHE A 128 8.29 5.63 -8.18
N HIS A 129 9.57 5.52 -8.52
CA HIS A 129 9.98 5.49 -9.92
C HIS A 129 9.46 4.20 -10.56
N LEU A 130 8.87 4.32 -11.75
CA LEU A 130 8.23 3.18 -12.42
C LEU A 130 9.18 2.00 -12.62
N GLU A 131 10.42 2.26 -13.05
CA GLU A 131 11.42 1.21 -13.30
C GLU A 131 11.77 0.43 -12.04
N GLN A 132 12.01 1.14 -10.93
CA GLN A 132 12.28 0.50 -9.63
C GLN A 132 11.07 -0.30 -9.15
N TYR A 133 9.87 0.26 -9.28
CA TYR A 133 8.65 -0.37 -8.83
C TYR A 133 8.34 -1.66 -9.60
N LEU A 134 8.41 -1.63 -10.93
CA LEU A 134 8.17 -2.81 -11.77
C LEU A 134 9.26 -3.85 -11.60
N GLY A 135 10.53 -3.43 -11.56
CA GLY A 135 11.64 -4.35 -11.32
C GLY A 135 11.50 -5.10 -9.99
N GLU A 136 10.99 -4.44 -8.96
CA GLU A 136 10.72 -5.07 -7.68
C GLU A 136 9.54 -6.06 -7.72
N ILE A 137 8.44 -5.71 -8.40
CA ILE A 137 7.33 -6.66 -8.62
C ILE A 137 7.82 -7.91 -9.36
N GLU A 138 8.58 -7.72 -10.43
CA GLU A 138 9.11 -8.82 -11.25
C GLU A 138 10.06 -9.71 -10.45
N ARG A 139 11.00 -9.11 -9.70
CA ARG A 139 11.93 -9.81 -8.82
C ARG A 139 11.18 -10.65 -7.78
N ALA A 140 10.21 -10.05 -7.09
CA ALA A 140 9.43 -10.74 -6.06
C ALA A 140 8.55 -11.84 -6.63
N TYR A 141 7.97 -11.64 -7.82
CA TYR A 141 7.21 -12.66 -8.53
C TYR A 141 8.09 -13.83 -9.00
N ALA A 142 9.29 -13.57 -9.51
CA ALA A 142 10.24 -14.61 -9.90
C ALA A 142 10.67 -15.46 -8.69
N ALA A 143 11.01 -14.83 -7.57
CA ALA A 143 11.39 -15.53 -6.34
C ALA A 143 10.28 -16.47 -5.81
N LEU A 144 9.01 -16.15 -6.08
CA LEU A 144 7.86 -17.01 -5.78
C LEU A 144 7.75 -18.23 -6.70
N GLN A 145 8.22 -18.14 -7.94
CA GLN A 145 8.23 -19.26 -8.88
C GLN A 145 9.37 -20.24 -8.58
N ASP A 146 10.48 -19.74 -8.07
CA ASP A 146 11.64 -20.56 -7.69
C ASP A 146 11.43 -21.35 -6.38
N HIS A 147 10.36 -21.05 -5.64
CA HIS A 147 9.92 -21.82 -4.46
C HIS A 147 8.72 -22.72 -4.82
N PRO A 148 8.91 -24.05 -4.91
CA PRO A 148 7.86 -25.00 -5.29
C PRO A 148 6.71 -25.09 -4.29
#